data_AF-Q2UIS0-F1
#
_entry.id   AF-Q2UIS0-F1
#
_cell.length_a   1.000
_cell.length_b   1.000
_cell.length_c   1.000
_cell.angle_alpha   90.00
_cell.angle_beta   90.00
_cell.angle_gamma   90.00
#
_symmetry.space_group_name_H-M   'P 1'
#
loop_
_entity.id
_entity.type
_entity.pdbx_description
1 polymer ?
#
loop_
_entity_poly.entity_id
_entity_poly.type
_entity_poly.pdbx_seq_one_letter_code
_entity_poly.pdbx_strand_id
1 'polypeptide(L)'
;MPDYTYDTIIDSYRQELLEWLNNIPFFTPDGKLQEGYSLYDTPEFFRIQYSKALRMLLQHRITHFTSETNSPKDKEYLALSARAAGDICQYYRTLHQRRPLGWNFLALHSIFTAGLTLLYCIWAEREHADLARFEDIRSCSNVLFAISERWPTATKFRDIFEVLAKRMVDLVSLSSVPHSGLDDAPFLPDVRISPAGALQESTGFPAMNQDDFWAMLDELVDDDYIRSQFQLNGVESSWGLFDS
;
A
#
# COMPACT_ATOMS: atom_id res chain seq x y z
N MET A 1 11.49 28.82 -12.03
CA MET A 1 10.91 27.92 -13.04
C MET A 1 11.48 26.49 -12.91
N PRO A 2 10.98 25.63 -11.99
CA PRO A 2 11.43 24.22 -11.99
C PRO A 2 10.32 23.13 -11.89
N ASP A 3 9.11 23.40 -11.39
CA ASP A 3 8.13 22.31 -11.10
C ASP A 3 7.31 21.84 -12.31
N TYR A 4 6.97 22.73 -13.25
CA TYR A 4 6.11 22.40 -14.40
C TYR A 4 6.68 21.29 -15.29
N THR A 5 8.00 21.26 -15.48
CA THR A 5 8.69 20.24 -16.28
C THR A 5 8.66 18.88 -15.58
N TYR A 6 8.77 18.85 -14.25
CA TYR A 6 8.77 17.61 -13.48
C TYR A 6 7.37 16.99 -13.40
N ASP A 7 6.34 17.82 -13.21
CA ASP A 7 4.94 17.39 -13.22
C ASP A 7 4.55 16.77 -14.57
N THR A 8 5.00 17.38 -15.68
CA THR A 8 4.75 16.85 -17.03
C THR A 8 5.38 15.47 -17.22
N ILE A 9 6.58 15.23 -16.67
CA ILE A 9 7.27 13.93 -16.72
C ILE A 9 6.54 12.87 -15.87
N ILE A 10 6.06 13.25 -14.68
CA ILE A 10 5.25 12.35 -13.85
C ILE A 10 3.97 11.95 -14.59
N ASP A 11 3.27 12.92 -15.17
CA ASP A 11 2.04 12.67 -15.90
C ASP A 11 2.27 11.78 -17.14
N SER A 12 3.40 11.94 -17.85
CA SER A 12 3.75 11.04 -18.96
C SER A 12 3.99 9.60 -18.49
N TYR A 13 4.77 9.39 -17.43
CA TYR A 13 4.99 8.05 -16.88
C TYR A 13 3.70 7.42 -16.35
N ARG A 14 2.82 8.21 -15.73
CA ARG A 14 1.50 7.76 -15.31
C ARG A 14 0.66 7.28 -16.51
N GLN A 15 0.71 8.00 -17.63
CA GLN A 15 0.02 7.60 -18.85
C GLN A 15 0.58 6.29 -19.41
N GLU A 16 1.90 6.16 -19.50
CA GLU A 16 2.56 4.92 -19.94
C GLU A 16 2.18 3.72 -19.06
N LEU A 17 2.11 3.91 -17.72
CA LEU A 17 1.65 2.86 -16.80
C LEU A 17 0.20 2.45 -17.04
N LEU A 18 -0.68 3.41 -17.37
CA LEU A 18 -2.08 3.13 -17.69
C LEU A 18 -2.20 2.37 -19.02
N GLU A 19 -1.45 2.79 -20.03
CA GLU A 19 -1.39 2.10 -21.32
C GLU A 19 -0.87 0.67 -21.16
N TRP A 20 0.18 0.47 -20.36
CA TRP A 20 0.67 -0.86 -20.00
C TRP A 20 -0.44 -1.72 -19.39
N LEU A 21 -1.15 -1.21 -18.38
CA LEU A 21 -2.23 -1.95 -17.71
C LEU A 21 -3.36 -2.35 -18.67
N ASN A 22 -3.71 -1.47 -19.62
CA ASN A 22 -4.78 -1.71 -20.59
C ASN A 22 -4.39 -2.72 -21.68
N ASN A 23 -3.09 -2.88 -21.95
CA ASN A 23 -2.58 -3.77 -22.99
C ASN A 23 -2.25 -5.19 -22.48
N ILE A 24 -2.52 -5.49 -21.20
CA ILE A 24 -2.28 -6.82 -20.64
C ILE A 24 -3.28 -7.81 -21.23
N PRO A 25 -2.80 -8.89 -21.90
CA PRO A 25 -3.70 -9.88 -22.49
C PRO A 25 -4.39 -10.68 -21.37
N PHE A 26 -5.68 -10.43 -21.16
CA PHE A 26 -6.48 -11.23 -20.24
C PHE A 26 -6.97 -12.50 -20.94
N PHE A 27 -6.42 -13.66 -20.56
CA PHE A 27 -6.96 -14.96 -20.97
C PHE A 27 -8.13 -15.32 -20.05
N THR A 28 -9.35 -15.28 -20.57
CA THR A 28 -10.51 -15.94 -19.92
C THR A 28 -11.12 -16.93 -20.90
N PRO A 29 -10.73 -18.22 -20.87
CA PRO A 29 -11.32 -19.19 -21.79
C PRO A 29 -12.74 -19.61 -21.38
N ASP A 30 -13.04 -19.65 -20.09
CA ASP A 30 -14.34 -20.01 -19.53
C ASP A 30 -14.18 -19.88 -18.02
N GLY A 31 -15.18 -19.42 -17.26
CA GLY A 31 -15.11 -19.20 -15.81
C GLY A 31 -14.88 -20.44 -14.93
N LYS A 32 -14.21 -21.49 -15.43
CA LYS A 32 -13.74 -22.64 -14.68
C LYS A 32 -12.28 -22.42 -14.28
N LEU A 33 -12.00 -22.54 -12.98
CA LEU A 33 -10.64 -22.62 -12.44
C LEU A 33 -9.90 -23.77 -13.15
N GLN A 34 -8.99 -23.46 -14.08
CA GLN A 34 -8.11 -24.47 -14.66
C GLN A 34 -7.18 -25.01 -13.57
N GLU A 35 -7.05 -26.34 -13.49
CA GLU A 35 -5.99 -26.99 -12.74
C GLU A 35 -4.64 -26.48 -13.27
N GLY A 36 -3.96 -25.64 -12.49
CA GLY A 36 -2.72 -24.95 -12.91
C GLY A 36 -2.77 -23.43 -12.85
N TYR A 37 -3.84 -22.81 -12.33
CA TYR A 37 -3.92 -21.35 -12.16
C TYR A 37 -2.74 -20.78 -11.36
N SER A 38 -1.88 -20.00 -12.03
CA SER A 38 -0.83 -19.22 -11.39
C SER A 38 -1.41 -17.93 -10.81
N LEU A 39 -1.03 -17.61 -9.58
CA LEU A 39 -1.42 -16.34 -8.94
C LEU A 39 -1.02 -15.11 -9.77
N TYR A 40 0.09 -15.24 -10.50
CA TYR A 40 0.69 -14.19 -11.30
C TYR A 40 -0.11 -13.89 -12.59
N ASP A 41 -1.08 -14.73 -12.94
CA ASP A 41 -1.94 -14.56 -14.12
C ASP A 41 -3.29 -13.90 -13.76
N THR A 42 -3.47 -13.47 -12.51
CA THR A 42 -4.70 -12.81 -12.06
C THR A 42 -4.75 -11.35 -12.53
N PRO A 43 -5.93 -10.83 -12.93
CA PRO A 43 -6.07 -9.40 -13.21
C PRO A 43 -5.78 -8.55 -11.96
N GLU A 44 -6.07 -9.06 -10.76
CA GLU A 44 -5.75 -8.40 -9.50
C GLU A 44 -4.24 -8.23 -9.29
N PHE A 45 -3.42 -9.22 -9.68
CA PHE A 45 -1.96 -9.12 -9.57
C PHE A 45 -1.41 -7.95 -10.38
N PHE A 46 -1.80 -7.83 -11.64
CA PHE A 46 -1.34 -6.73 -12.49
C PHE A 46 -1.82 -5.36 -12.01
N ARG A 47 -3.06 -5.28 -11.51
CA ARG A 47 -3.58 -4.07 -10.87
C ARG A 47 -2.79 -3.69 -9.63
N ILE A 48 -2.37 -4.67 -8.81
CA ILE A 48 -1.46 -4.44 -7.67
C ILE A 48 -0.13 -3.86 -8.16
N GLN A 49 0.47 -4.41 -9.24
CA GLN A 49 1.74 -3.90 -9.75
C GLN A 49 1.61 -2.46 -10.30
N TYR A 50 0.53 -2.18 -11.03
CA TYR A 50 0.20 -0.82 -11.47
C TYR A 50 0.12 0.15 -10.29
N SER A 51 -0.71 -0.17 -9.28
CA SER A 51 -0.92 0.70 -8.14
C SER A 51 0.36 0.90 -7.31
N LYS A 52 1.20 -0.13 -7.20
CA LYS A 52 2.53 -0.02 -6.58
C LYS A 52 3.44 0.94 -7.35
N ALA A 53 3.51 0.79 -8.67
CA ALA A 53 4.32 1.66 -9.52
C ALA A 53 3.85 3.12 -9.44
N LEU A 54 2.55 3.36 -9.54
CA LEU A 54 1.96 4.69 -9.41
C LEU A 54 2.27 5.32 -8.05
N ARG A 55 2.11 4.57 -6.96
CA ARG A 55 2.44 5.05 -5.60
C ARG A 55 3.92 5.43 -5.49
N MET A 56 4.82 4.61 -6.02
CA MET A 56 6.27 4.89 -6.00
C MET A 56 6.62 6.14 -6.83
N LEU A 57 6.02 6.30 -8.01
CA LEU A 57 6.20 7.47 -8.87
C LEU A 57 5.80 8.76 -8.14
N LEU A 58 4.68 8.72 -7.42
CA LEU A 58 4.14 9.89 -6.71
C LEU A 58 4.79 10.15 -5.35
N GLN A 59 5.47 9.15 -4.77
CA GLN A 59 6.01 9.20 -3.40
C GLN A 59 6.86 10.44 -3.13
N HIS A 60 7.75 10.80 -4.06
CA HIS A 60 8.64 11.95 -3.89
C HIS A 60 7.85 13.26 -3.79
N ARG A 61 6.86 13.46 -4.68
CA ARG A 61 6.00 14.65 -4.66
C ARG A 61 5.21 14.77 -3.38
N ILE A 62 4.57 13.69 -2.96
CA ILE A 62 3.71 13.73 -1.77
C ILE A 62 4.53 13.97 -0.49
N THR A 63 5.78 13.52 -0.38
CA THR A 63 6.60 13.77 0.82
C THR A 63 6.99 15.23 1.02
N HIS A 64 6.98 16.03 -0.04
CA HIS A 64 7.25 17.47 0.02
C HIS A 64 5.98 18.31 0.26
N PHE A 65 4.83 17.67 0.46
CA PHE A 65 3.57 18.36 0.74
C PHE A 65 3.65 19.15 2.05
N THR A 66 3.40 20.46 1.98
CA THR A 66 3.38 21.37 3.13
C THR A 66 2.08 22.19 3.10
N SER A 67 1.33 22.18 4.20
CA SER A 67 -0.03 22.75 4.27
C SER A 67 -0.14 24.23 3.85
N GLU A 68 0.97 24.97 3.82
CA GLU A 68 1.02 26.42 3.60
C GLU A 68 1.26 26.80 2.12
N THR A 69 1.64 25.85 1.25
CA THR A 69 2.09 26.13 -0.14
C THR A 69 1.58 25.12 -1.17
N ASN A 70 0.29 24.79 -1.13
CA ASN A 70 -0.25 23.68 -1.94
C ASN A 70 -0.67 24.11 -3.34
N SER A 71 0.03 23.62 -4.36
CA SER A 71 -0.41 23.67 -5.76
C SER A 71 -1.64 22.77 -5.97
N PRO A 72 -2.55 23.09 -6.91
CA PRO A 72 -3.60 22.15 -7.31
C PRO A 72 -3.06 20.78 -7.75
N LYS A 73 -1.84 20.73 -8.31
CA LYS A 73 -1.19 19.47 -8.71
C LYS A 73 -0.78 18.60 -7.52
N ASP A 74 -0.34 19.21 -6.42
CA ASP A 74 0.05 18.44 -5.23
C ASP A 74 -1.16 17.73 -4.62
N LYS A 75 -2.33 18.39 -4.61
CA LYS A 75 -3.61 17.77 -4.20
C LYS A 75 -4.03 16.64 -5.14
N GLU A 76 -3.87 16.81 -6.45
CA GLU A 76 -4.14 15.75 -7.43
C GLU A 76 -3.27 14.52 -7.16
N TYR A 77 -1.95 14.70 -7.00
CA TYR A 77 -1.03 13.60 -6.73
C TYR A 77 -1.26 12.94 -5.38
N LEU A 78 -1.64 13.71 -4.36
CA LEU A 78 -2.01 13.16 -3.06
C LEU A 78 -3.25 12.27 -3.17
N ALA A 79 -4.29 12.74 -3.87
CA ALA A 79 -5.51 11.96 -4.11
C ALA A 79 -5.23 10.69 -4.92
N LEU A 80 -4.39 10.78 -5.96
CA LEU A 80 -3.98 9.62 -6.77
C LEU A 80 -3.16 8.61 -5.96
N SER A 81 -2.25 9.08 -5.11
CA SER A 81 -1.46 8.22 -4.24
C SER A 81 -2.33 7.51 -3.20
N ALA A 82 -3.29 8.23 -2.61
CA ALA A 82 -4.29 7.65 -1.72
C ALA A 82 -5.11 6.57 -2.43
N ARG A 83 -5.58 6.85 -3.65
CA ARG A 83 -6.34 5.90 -4.47
C ARG A 83 -5.51 4.65 -4.78
N ALA A 84 -4.27 4.82 -5.24
CA ALA A 84 -3.37 3.71 -5.55
C ALA A 84 -3.10 2.85 -4.31
N ALA A 85 -2.90 3.47 -3.14
CA ALA A 85 -2.71 2.77 -1.89
C ALA A 85 -3.96 1.99 -1.45
N GLY A 86 -5.15 2.58 -1.58
CA GLY A 86 -6.42 1.90 -1.33
C GLY A 86 -6.64 0.70 -2.24
N ASP A 87 -6.39 0.89 -3.54
CA ASP A 87 -6.46 -0.17 -4.55
C ASP A 87 -5.55 -1.36 -4.17
N ILE A 88 -4.32 -1.11 -3.72
CA ILE A 88 -3.42 -2.18 -3.22
C ILE A 88 -4.09 -2.95 -2.08
N CYS A 89 -4.60 -2.26 -1.05
CA CYS A 89 -5.24 -2.89 0.11
C CYS A 89 -6.46 -3.75 -0.30
N GLN A 90 -7.29 -3.23 -1.21
CA GLN A 90 -8.50 -3.92 -1.67
C GLN A 90 -8.18 -5.12 -2.57
N TYR A 91 -7.21 -5.00 -3.49
CA TYR A 91 -6.82 -6.10 -4.36
C TYR A 91 -6.12 -7.21 -3.58
N TYR A 92 -5.23 -6.88 -2.64
CA TYR A 92 -4.66 -7.89 -1.76
C TYR A 92 -5.75 -8.58 -0.92
N ARG A 93 -6.69 -7.83 -0.35
CA ARG A 93 -7.85 -8.42 0.37
C ARG A 93 -8.62 -9.41 -0.51
N THR A 94 -8.93 -9.02 -1.74
CA THR A 94 -9.66 -9.86 -2.71
C THR A 94 -8.86 -11.11 -3.07
N LEU A 95 -7.56 -10.93 -3.34
CA LEU A 95 -6.65 -12.00 -3.73
C LEU A 95 -6.48 -13.01 -2.58
N HIS A 96 -6.32 -12.52 -1.34
CA HIS A 96 -6.25 -13.32 -0.11
C HIS A 96 -7.55 -14.10 0.18
N GLN A 97 -8.72 -13.54 -0.14
CA GLN A 97 -10.00 -14.24 0.04
C GLN A 97 -10.16 -15.43 -0.92
N ARG A 98 -9.62 -15.34 -2.14
CA ARG A 98 -9.74 -16.41 -3.16
C ARG A 98 -8.76 -17.55 -2.93
N ARG A 99 -7.54 -17.24 -2.52
CA ARG A 99 -6.55 -18.18 -1.98
C ARG A 99 -5.71 -17.43 -0.97
N PRO A 100 -5.37 -18.00 0.20
CA PRO A 100 -4.33 -17.42 1.02
C PRO A 100 -3.08 -17.36 0.15
N LEU A 101 -2.73 -16.15 -0.29
CA LEU A 101 -1.51 -15.87 -1.03
C LEU A 101 -0.37 -16.65 -0.41
N GLY A 102 0.50 -17.24 -1.24
CA GLY A 102 1.85 -17.58 -0.81
C GLY A 102 2.39 -16.34 -0.12
N TRP A 103 2.43 -16.42 1.20
CA TRP A 103 2.72 -15.28 2.02
C TRP A 103 4.15 -14.92 1.63
N ASN A 104 4.35 -13.77 1.02
CA ASN A 104 5.70 -13.31 0.70
C ASN A 104 5.95 -11.96 1.37
N PHE A 105 7.21 -11.71 1.72
CA PHE A 105 7.64 -10.50 2.42
C PHE A 105 7.28 -9.28 1.61
N LEU A 106 7.33 -9.43 0.28
CA LEU A 106 6.96 -8.40 -0.66
C LEU A 106 5.47 -8.01 -0.52
N ALA A 107 4.57 -8.94 -0.23
CA ALA A 107 3.15 -8.67 0.02
C ALA A 107 2.96 -7.92 1.33
N LEU A 108 3.59 -8.38 2.42
CA LEU A 108 3.59 -7.68 3.71
C LEU A 108 4.12 -6.25 3.57
N HIS A 109 5.29 -6.08 2.96
CA HIS A 109 5.87 -4.77 2.71
C HIS A 109 4.98 -3.90 1.83
N SER A 110 4.38 -4.46 0.77
CA SER A 110 3.48 -3.72 -0.13
C SER A 110 2.24 -3.23 0.62
N ILE A 111 1.62 -4.08 1.44
CA ILE A 111 0.43 -3.72 2.23
C ILE A 111 0.77 -2.71 3.30
N PHE A 112 1.85 -2.93 4.05
CA PHE A 112 2.24 -2.02 5.12
C PHE A 112 2.58 -0.62 4.56
N THR A 113 3.34 -0.54 3.48
CA THR A 113 3.68 0.75 2.85
C THR A 113 2.49 1.44 2.18
N ALA A 114 1.55 0.68 1.60
CA ALA A 114 0.28 1.23 1.12
C ALA A 114 -0.56 1.79 2.29
N GLY A 115 -0.69 1.04 3.38
CA GLY A 115 -1.36 1.50 4.59
C GLY A 115 -0.76 2.81 5.13
N LEU A 116 0.57 2.90 5.28
CA LEU A 116 1.23 4.13 5.70
C LEU A 116 0.97 5.30 4.75
N THR A 117 0.92 5.04 3.45
CA THR A 117 0.60 6.06 2.44
C THR A 117 -0.84 6.56 2.59
N LEU A 118 -1.82 5.66 2.83
CA LEU A 118 -3.21 6.05 3.10
C LEU A 118 -3.31 6.94 4.34
N LEU A 119 -2.68 6.54 5.44
CA LEU A 119 -2.66 7.34 6.66
C LEU A 119 -2.04 8.72 6.37
N TYR A 120 -0.89 8.77 5.70
CA TYR A 120 -0.26 10.04 5.33
C TYR A 120 -1.19 10.95 4.50
N CYS A 121 -1.85 10.40 3.47
CA CYS A 121 -2.75 11.20 2.62
C CYS A 121 -3.96 11.73 3.40
N ILE A 122 -4.51 10.95 4.33
CA ILE A 122 -5.59 11.39 5.23
C ILE A 122 -5.09 12.48 6.18
N TRP A 123 -3.87 12.35 6.70
CA TRP A 123 -3.25 13.36 7.56
C TRP A 123 -3.05 14.69 6.83
N ALA A 124 -2.65 14.63 5.57
CA ALA A 124 -2.36 15.79 4.73
C ALA A 124 -3.65 16.50 4.26
N GLU A 125 -4.75 15.77 4.05
CA GLU A 125 -6.07 16.30 3.66
C GLU A 125 -7.16 15.91 4.67
N ARG A 126 -7.02 16.34 5.93
CA ARG A 126 -7.94 15.93 7.00
C ARG A 126 -9.39 16.33 6.75
N GLU A 127 -9.58 17.50 6.13
CA GLU A 127 -10.90 18.05 5.81
C GLU A 127 -11.66 17.24 4.75
N HIS A 128 -10.97 16.39 3.99
CA HIS A 128 -11.53 15.60 2.89
C HIS A 128 -11.43 14.08 3.14
N ALA A 129 -11.37 13.68 4.41
CA ALA A 129 -11.38 12.27 4.78
C ALA A 129 -12.75 11.64 4.51
N ASP A 130 -12.86 10.91 3.39
CA ASP A 130 -14.08 10.20 2.99
C ASP A 130 -14.15 8.77 3.58
N LEU A 131 -15.38 8.24 3.71
CA LEU A 131 -15.70 6.89 4.16
C LEU A 131 -14.93 5.83 3.37
N ALA A 132 -14.71 6.03 2.07
CA ALA A 132 -13.93 5.12 1.23
C ALA A 132 -12.49 4.94 1.75
N ARG A 133 -11.83 6.03 2.19
CA ARG A 133 -10.46 5.97 2.72
C ARG A 133 -10.40 5.19 4.04
N PHE A 134 -11.46 5.27 4.87
CA PHE A 134 -11.57 4.46 6.09
C PHE A 134 -11.85 2.98 5.81
N GLU A 135 -12.60 2.68 4.75
CA GLU A 135 -12.77 1.31 4.29
C GLU A 135 -11.43 0.71 3.83
N ASP A 136 -10.62 1.49 3.12
CA ASP A 136 -9.28 1.06 2.68
C ASP A 136 -8.33 0.81 3.87
N ILE A 137 -8.37 1.66 4.90
CA ILE A 137 -7.65 1.41 6.17
C ILE A 137 -8.08 0.07 6.77
N ARG A 138 -9.39 -0.19 6.82
CA ARG A 138 -9.91 -1.46 7.35
C ARG A 138 -9.46 -2.65 6.52
N SER A 139 -9.48 -2.54 5.20
CA SER A 139 -8.96 -3.57 4.30
C SER A 139 -7.48 -3.83 4.54
N CYS A 140 -6.67 -2.78 4.76
CA CYS A 140 -5.27 -2.91 5.14
C CYS A 140 -5.09 -3.68 6.47
N SER A 141 -5.82 -3.29 7.52
CA SER A 141 -5.78 -3.97 8.82
C SER A 141 -6.14 -5.46 8.72
N ASN A 142 -7.19 -5.78 7.95
CA ASN A 142 -7.62 -7.16 7.75
C ASN A 142 -6.56 -8.02 7.08
N VAL A 143 -5.88 -7.48 6.07
CA VAL A 143 -4.79 -8.19 5.39
C VAL A 143 -3.61 -8.37 6.34
N LEU A 144 -3.18 -7.33 7.06
CA LEU A 144 -2.10 -7.44 8.05
C LEU A 144 -2.43 -8.44 9.17
N PHE A 145 -3.68 -8.47 9.63
CA PHE A 145 -4.14 -9.46 10.59
C PHE A 145 -4.00 -10.88 10.04
N ALA A 146 -4.51 -11.12 8.83
CA ALA A 146 -4.39 -12.42 8.18
C ALA A 146 -2.92 -12.85 8.00
N ILE A 147 -2.02 -11.91 7.68
CA ILE A 147 -0.56 -12.16 7.62
C ILE A 147 -0.04 -12.55 9.00
N SER A 148 -0.40 -11.80 10.05
CA SER A 148 0.08 -12.08 11.41
C SER A 148 -0.40 -13.41 11.99
N GLU A 149 -1.58 -13.88 11.61
CA GLU A 149 -2.13 -15.17 12.07
C GLU A 149 -1.30 -16.36 11.58
N ARG A 150 -0.66 -16.21 10.42
CA ARG A 150 0.19 -17.25 9.84
C ARG A 150 1.64 -17.04 10.19
N TRP A 151 2.05 -15.78 10.35
CA TRP A 151 3.41 -15.37 10.62
C TRP A 151 3.47 -14.51 11.87
N PRO A 152 3.75 -15.12 13.04
CA PRO A 152 3.80 -14.41 14.30
C PRO A 152 4.74 -13.20 14.28
N THR A 153 5.84 -13.23 13.53
CA THR A 153 6.79 -12.11 13.39
C THR A 153 6.15 -10.88 12.72
N ALA A 154 5.16 -11.06 11.85
CA ALA A 154 4.41 -9.98 11.21
C ALA A 154 3.45 -9.25 12.17
N THR A 155 3.19 -9.80 13.37
CA THR A 155 2.38 -9.19 14.42
C THR A 155 2.82 -7.77 14.74
N LYS A 156 4.13 -7.51 14.76
CA LYS A 156 4.67 -6.16 15.01
C LYS A 156 4.17 -5.14 13.99
N PHE A 157 4.14 -5.49 12.70
CA PHE A 157 3.66 -4.60 11.64
C PHE A 157 2.16 -4.34 11.74
N ARG A 158 1.37 -5.37 12.08
CA ARG A 158 -0.06 -5.23 12.38
C ARG A 158 -0.29 -4.26 13.53
N ASP A 159 0.37 -4.49 14.67
CA ASP A 159 0.14 -3.70 15.89
C ASP A 159 0.55 -2.24 15.70
N ILE A 160 1.69 -1.99 15.03
CA ILE A 160 2.13 -0.65 14.66
C ILE A 160 1.07 0.02 13.79
N PHE A 161 0.60 -0.67 12.74
CA PHE A 161 -0.41 -0.11 11.86
C PHE A 161 -1.73 0.17 12.57
N GLU A 162 -2.19 -0.71 13.46
CA GLU A 162 -3.43 -0.54 14.22
C GLU A 162 -3.39 0.69 15.13
N VAL A 163 -2.27 0.88 15.85
CA VAL A 163 -2.06 2.08 16.69
C VAL A 163 -2.10 3.33 15.83
N LEU A 164 -1.39 3.35 14.70
CA LEU A 164 -1.39 4.51 13.79
C LEU A 164 -2.79 4.77 13.22
N ALA A 165 -3.47 3.75 12.72
CA ALA A 165 -4.82 3.86 12.15
C ALA A 165 -5.82 4.41 13.18
N LYS A 166 -5.77 3.92 14.42
CA LYS A 166 -6.63 4.43 15.51
C LYS A 166 -6.38 5.91 15.79
N ARG A 167 -5.12 6.31 15.94
CA ARG A 167 -4.76 7.73 16.14
C ARG A 167 -5.24 8.60 14.99
N MET A 168 -5.18 8.08 13.77
CA MET A 168 -5.64 8.80 12.59
C MET A 168 -7.15 9.02 12.57
N VAL A 169 -7.94 8.01 12.96
CA VAL A 169 -9.39 8.16 13.13
C VAL A 169 -9.70 9.23 14.19
N ASP A 170 -9.03 9.17 15.33
CA ASP A 170 -9.20 10.15 16.42
C ASP A 170 -8.90 11.58 15.91
N LEU A 171 -7.78 11.77 15.20
CA LEU A 171 -7.38 13.07 14.65
C LEU A 171 -8.41 13.65 13.67
N VAL A 172 -8.95 12.84 12.76
CA VAL A 172 -9.98 13.29 11.81
C VAL A 172 -11.29 13.64 12.52
N SER A 173 -11.67 12.85 13.53
CA SER A 173 -12.89 13.11 14.31
C SER A 173 -12.83 14.44 15.06
N LEU A 174 -11.67 14.80 15.61
CA LEU A 174 -11.46 16.07 16.32
C LEU A 174 -11.55 17.28 15.39
N SER A 175 -11.11 17.16 14.13
CA SER A 175 -11.25 18.22 13.12
C SER A 175 -12.68 18.43 12.62
N SER A 176 -13.60 17.50 12.88
CA SER A 176 -14.99 17.56 12.38
C SER A 176 -15.98 18.28 13.30
N VAL A 177 -15.55 18.74 14.48
CA VAL A 177 -16.42 19.49 15.41
C VAL A 177 -16.62 20.93 14.90
N PRO A 178 -17.85 21.36 14.54
CA PRO A 178 -18.09 22.73 14.14
C PRO A 178 -18.01 23.65 15.36
N HIS A 179 -17.22 24.72 15.27
CA HIS A 179 -17.42 25.90 16.10
C HIS A 179 -18.81 26.48 15.83
N SER A 180 -19.78 26.07 16.66
CA SER A 180 -21.05 26.77 16.80
C SER A 180 -21.19 27.23 18.25
N GLY A 181 -20.82 28.50 18.44
CA GLY A 181 -21.21 29.35 19.57
C GLY A 181 -20.63 29.01 20.93
N LEU A 182 -19.56 29.71 21.32
CA LEU A 182 -19.45 30.42 22.61
C LEU A 182 -18.36 31.50 22.44
N ASP A 183 -18.82 32.75 22.34
CA ASP A 183 -18.00 33.95 22.46
C ASP A 183 -17.30 34.00 23.84
N ASP A 184 -16.15 34.67 23.87
CA ASP A 184 -15.36 35.10 25.03
C ASP A 184 -14.56 34.03 25.80
N ALA A 185 -13.43 33.60 25.22
CA ALA A 185 -12.25 33.21 25.99
C ALA A 185 -10.97 33.74 25.31
N PRO A 186 -9.96 34.22 26.08
CA PRO A 186 -8.79 34.85 25.49
C PRO A 186 -7.94 33.83 24.73
N PHE A 187 -7.57 34.21 23.51
CA PHE A 187 -6.64 33.56 22.60
C PHE A 187 -5.52 32.80 23.33
N LEU A 188 -5.58 31.47 23.30
CA LEU A 188 -4.39 30.65 23.48
C LEU A 188 -3.54 30.75 22.21
N PRO A 189 -2.21 30.86 22.33
CA PRO A 189 -1.36 31.06 21.17
C PRO A 189 -1.40 29.80 20.30
N ASP A 190 -1.52 30.07 19.01
CA ASP A 190 -1.42 29.17 17.87
C ASP A 190 -0.33 28.12 18.12
N VAL A 191 -0.74 26.89 18.48
CA VAL A 191 0.18 25.77 18.58
C VAL A 191 0.57 25.44 17.15
N ARG A 192 1.66 26.07 16.69
CA ARG A 192 2.44 25.55 15.57
C ARG A 192 2.85 24.14 15.94
N ILE A 193 2.09 23.17 15.44
CA ILE A 193 2.49 21.77 15.46
C ILE A 193 3.63 21.67 14.44
N SER A 194 4.85 21.96 14.90
CA SER A 194 6.09 21.52 14.27
C SER A 194 5.98 20.03 13.92
N PRO A 195 6.71 19.50 12.92
CA PRO A 195 6.63 18.11 12.51
C PRO A 195 7.20 17.19 13.61
N ALA A 196 6.46 17.02 14.69
CA ALA A 196 6.67 16.03 15.73
C ALA A 196 6.04 14.72 15.26
N GLY A 197 6.54 14.22 14.12
CA GLY A 197 6.36 12.84 13.68
C GLY A 197 7.46 11.91 14.20
N ALA A 198 8.36 12.41 15.05
CA ALA A 198 9.19 11.55 15.88
C ALA A 198 8.27 10.94 16.95
N LEU A 199 7.90 9.68 16.72
CA LEU A 199 7.34 8.79 17.72
C LEU A 199 8.03 9.07 19.06
N GLN A 200 7.26 9.53 20.06
CA GLN A 200 7.78 9.64 21.41
C GLN A 200 8.30 8.25 21.78
N GLU A 201 9.61 8.13 21.97
CA GLU A 201 10.28 6.90 22.37
C GLU A 201 9.44 6.23 23.47
N SER A 202 9.08 4.95 23.25
CA SER A 202 8.33 4.06 24.15
C SER A 202 6.82 3.82 23.92
N THR A 203 6.32 3.81 22.68
CA THR A 203 5.36 2.72 22.40
C THR A 203 6.17 1.42 22.45
N GLY A 204 6.02 0.64 23.53
CA GLY A 204 6.82 -0.55 23.88
C GLY A 204 6.78 -1.70 22.88
N PHE A 205 7.09 -1.43 21.61
CA PHE A 205 7.34 -2.42 20.60
C PHE A 205 8.79 -2.89 20.76
N PRO A 206 9.04 -4.18 21.07
CA PRO A 206 10.39 -4.69 21.09
C PRO A 206 11.01 -4.51 19.70
N ALA A 207 12.11 -3.75 19.64
CA ALA A 207 12.89 -3.55 18.42
C ALA A 207 13.16 -4.91 17.76
N MET A 208 12.87 -5.04 16.46
CA MET A 208 13.20 -6.26 15.73
C MET A 208 14.71 -6.27 15.50
N ASN A 209 15.41 -7.26 16.06
CA ASN A 209 16.84 -7.36 15.80
C ASN A 209 17.07 -7.82 14.35
N GLN A 210 18.25 -7.54 13.81
CA GLN A 210 18.63 -7.93 12.45
C GLN A 210 18.53 -9.45 12.24
N ASP A 211 18.80 -10.24 13.27
CA ASP A 211 18.67 -11.70 13.24
C ASP A 211 17.20 -12.15 13.12
N ASP A 212 16.28 -11.47 13.81
CA ASP A 212 14.83 -11.73 13.70
C ASP A 212 14.33 -11.41 12.28
N PHE A 213 14.87 -10.37 11.66
CA PHE A 213 14.55 -9.98 10.28
C PHE A 213 15.03 -11.03 9.27
N TRP A 214 16.26 -11.54 9.43
CA TRP A 214 16.78 -12.57 8.52
C TRP A 214 16.09 -13.91 8.72
N ALA A 215 15.78 -14.30 9.97
CA ALA A 215 14.96 -15.47 10.25
C ALA A 215 13.56 -15.35 9.62
N MET A 216 12.96 -14.15 9.68
CA MET A 216 11.69 -13.84 9.02
C MET A 216 11.79 -13.97 7.49
N LEU A 217 12.90 -13.53 6.88
CA LEU A 217 13.10 -13.68 5.44
C LEU A 217 13.32 -15.14 5.03
N ASP A 218 14.03 -15.93 5.85
CA ASP A 218 14.34 -17.32 5.54
C ASP A 218 13.09 -18.21 5.61
N GLU A 219 12.28 -18.07 6.67
CA GLU A 219 10.98 -18.75 6.85
C GLU A 219 10.02 -18.50 5.66
N LEU A 220 10.18 -17.35 5.03
CA LEU A 220 9.32 -16.84 3.98
C LEU A 220 9.78 -17.26 2.58
N VAL A 221 11.08 -17.38 2.37
CA VAL A 221 11.65 -17.94 1.15
C VAL A 221 11.48 -19.47 1.11
N ASP A 222 11.40 -20.10 2.28
CA ASP A 222 11.16 -21.54 2.43
C ASP A 222 9.69 -21.96 2.32
N ASP A 223 8.74 -21.03 2.09
CA ASP A 223 7.33 -21.39 1.88
C ASP A 223 7.19 -22.26 0.61
N ASP A 224 6.85 -23.55 0.81
CA ASP A 224 6.67 -24.56 -0.23
C ASP A 224 5.70 -24.11 -1.34
N TYR A 225 4.73 -23.25 -1.01
CA TYR A 225 3.83 -22.68 -2.02
C TYR A 225 4.60 -21.75 -2.98
N ILE A 226 5.45 -20.86 -2.47
CA ILE A 226 6.24 -19.95 -3.31
C ILE A 226 7.16 -20.77 -4.21
N ARG A 227 7.86 -21.77 -3.65
CA ARG A 227 8.67 -22.70 -4.44
C ARG A 227 7.84 -23.38 -5.53
N SER A 228 6.65 -23.88 -5.21
CA SER A 228 5.76 -24.54 -6.19
C SER A 228 5.28 -23.62 -7.32
N GLN A 229 5.13 -22.31 -7.07
CA GLN A 229 4.74 -21.34 -8.10
C GLN A 229 5.90 -21.03 -9.08
N PHE A 230 7.15 -21.18 -8.65
CA PHE A 230 8.35 -20.97 -9.47
C PHE A 230 8.98 -22.27 -9.97
N GLN A 231 8.38 -23.43 -9.69
CA GLN A 231 8.76 -24.65 -10.37
C GLN A 231 8.43 -24.49 -11.85
N LEU A 232 9.46 -24.19 -12.63
CA LEU A 232 9.46 -24.39 -14.08
C LEU A 232 9.16 -25.87 -14.31
N ASN A 233 7.90 -26.23 -14.47
CA ASN A 233 7.53 -27.53 -15.03
C ASN A 233 8.33 -27.67 -16.32
N GLY A 234 9.19 -28.68 -16.36
CA GLY A 234 10.32 -28.77 -17.28
C GLY A 234 9.98 -28.34 -18.69
N VAL A 235 10.58 -27.24 -19.12
CA VAL A 235 10.99 -27.09 -20.52
C VAL A 235 12.18 -28.05 -20.69
N GLU A 236 11.92 -29.35 -20.67
CA GLU A 236 12.82 -30.33 -21.26
C GLU A 236 12.82 -30.04 -22.77
N SER A 237 13.84 -29.29 -23.20
CA SER A 237 14.55 -29.46 -24.47
C SER A 237 13.80 -30.22 -25.58
N SER A 238 12.85 -29.56 -26.24
CA SER A 238 12.36 -29.97 -27.57
C SER A 238 13.35 -29.56 -28.68
N TRP A 239 14.65 -29.79 -28.48
CA TRP A 239 15.70 -29.57 -29.49
C TRP A 239 16.51 -30.84 -29.81
N GLY A 240 15.99 -32.02 -29.47
CA GLY A 240 16.50 -33.28 -30.01
C GLY A 240 15.59 -33.77 -31.12
N LEU A 241 15.85 -33.39 -32.38
CA LEU A 241 15.50 -34.12 -33.61
C LEU A 241 15.94 -33.33 -34.85
N PHE A 242 17.25 -33.26 -35.09
CA PHE A 242 17.82 -33.22 -36.44
C PHE A 242 19.17 -33.93 -36.40
N ASP A 243 19.13 -35.26 -36.31
CA ASP A 243 20.21 -36.11 -36.78
C ASP A 243 19.64 -37.03 -37.86
N SER A 244 20.03 -36.78 -39.10
CA SER A 244 20.13 -37.72 -40.22
C SER A 244 21.06 -37.12 -41.27
#